data_AF-A0A6L5K6K9-F1
#
_entry.id   AF-A0A6L5K6K9-F1
#
_cell.length_a   1.000
_cell.length_b   1.000
_cell.length_c   1.000
_cell.angle_alpha   90.00
_cell.angle_beta   90.00
_cell.angle_gamma   90.00
#
_symmetry.space_group_name_H-M   'P 1'
#
loop_
_entity.id
_entity.type
_entity.pdbx_description
1 polymer ?
#
loop_
_entity_poly.entity_id
_entity_poly.type
_entity_poly.pdbx_seq_one_letter_code
_entity_poly.pdbx_strand_id
1 'polypeptide(L)'
;MINLHPAAPGGPKGTWQEVIWQLIETKAEATGVMMHLVTPELDEGPPATCCTFSIRGKPFDRCWREIEEQSVEEIKKAQGENNNLFKTIRRHGLAREFPLIIATLKAFSRGRIGIDKGKVVDADGKPIKGYNLTEEIDKLVK
;
A
#
# COMPACT_ATOMS: atom_id res chain seq x y z
N MET A 1 8.90 -0.96 -16.93
CA MET A 1 7.52 -0.56 -16.62
C MET A 1 7.38 -0.53 -15.11
N ILE A 2 6.61 0.42 -14.55
CA ILE A 2 6.24 0.45 -13.13
C ILE A 2 4.73 0.29 -12.98
N ASN A 3 4.29 -0.38 -11.92
CA ASN A 3 2.88 -0.59 -11.58
C ASN A 3 2.57 -0.12 -10.16
N LEU A 4 1.34 0.31 -9.93
CA LEU A 4 0.80 0.64 -8.61
C LEU A 4 0.20 -0.61 -7.97
N HIS A 5 0.55 -0.86 -6.71
CA HIS A 5 0.02 -1.94 -5.89
C HIS A 5 -0.54 -1.40 -4.56
N PRO A 6 -1.77 -1.75 -4.15
CA PRO A 6 -2.42 -1.22 -2.95
C PRO A 6 -1.98 -1.91 -1.65
N ALA A 7 -0.71 -2.30 -1.55
CA ALA A 7 -0.10 -2.82 -0.34
C ALA A 7 1.28 -2.20 -0.09
N ALA A 8 1.75 -2.26 1.16
CA ALA A 8 3.15 -1.96 1.46
C ALA A 8 4.09 -3.01 0.82
N PRO A 9 5.39 -2.69 0.61
CA PRO A 9 6.36 -3.68 0.18
C PRO A 9 6.35 -4.93 1.08
N GLY A 10 6.26 -6.11 0.48
CA GLY A 10 6.13 -7.39 1.20
C GLY A 10 4.74 -7.66 1.78
N GLY A 11 3.74 -6.84 1.48
CA GLY A 11 2.35 -7.03 1.87
C GLY A 11 1.60 -8.05 0.99
N PRO A 12 0.27 -8.17 1.21
CA PRO A 12 -0.59 -9.05 0.42
C PRO A 12 -0.55 -8.75 -1.08
N LYS A 13 -0.85 -9.76 -1.90
CA LYS A 13 -0.87 -9.68 -3.37
C LYS A 13 -2.29 -9.81 -3.90
N GLY A 14 -2.46 -9.44 -5.17
CA GLY A 14 -3.73 -9.55 -5.89
C GLY A 14 -4.48 -8.23 -5.95
N THR A 15 -5.76 -8.32 -6.26
CA THR A 15 -6.66 -7.17 -6.36
C THR A 15 -6.73 -6.39 -5.05
N TRP A 16 -7.09 -5.12 -5.12
CA TRP A 16 -7.23 -4.28 -3.92
C TRP A 16 -8.24 -4.88 -2.92
N GLN A 17 -9.27 -5.60 -3.39
CA GLN A 17 -10.20 -6.32 -2.53
C GLN A 17 -9.53 -7.46 -1.77
N GLU A 18 -8.79 -8.32 -2.48
CA GLU A 18 -8.07 -9.46 -1.88
C GLU A 18 -7.03 -8.97 -0.87
N VAL A 19 -6.32 -7.90 -1.19
CA VAL A 19 -5.36 -7.26 -0.30
C VAL A 19 -6.03 -6.81 1.00
N ILE A 20 -7.16 -6.08 0.92
CA ILE A 20 -7.84 -5.59 2.12
C ILE A 20 -8.38 -6.75 2.97
N TRP A 21 -8.95 -7.79 2.35
CA TRP A 21 -9.42 -8.95 3.11
C TRP A 21 -8.28 -9.68 3.83
N GLN A 22 -7.13 -9.87 3.17
CA GLN A 22 -5.95 -10.46 3.81
C GLN A 22 -5.43 -9.60 4.96
N LEU A 23 -5.44 -8.27 4.85
CA LEU A 23 -5.07 -7.37 5.95
C LEU A 23 -6.02 -7.51 7.16
N ILE A 24 -7.33 -7.68 6.90
CA ILE A 24 -8.33 -7.88 7.94
C ILE A 24 -8.12 -9.24 8.63
N GLU A 25 -7.97 -10.31 7.84
CA GLU A 25 -7.76 -11.68 8.29
C GLU A 25 -6.50 -11.84 9.15
N THR A 26 -5.40 -11.23 8.70
CA THR A 26 -4.11 -11.26 9.42
C THR A 26 -4.05 -10.28 10.59
N LYS A 27 -5.13 -9.52 10.85
CA LYS A 27 -5.19 -8.46 11.86
C LYS A 27 -4.00 -7.50 11.73
N ALA A 28 -3.66 -7.10 10.51
CA ALA A 28 -2.48 -6.29 10.26
C ALA A 28 -2.52 -4.95 11.03
N GLU A 29 -1.36 -4.46 11.45
CA GLU A 29 -1.20 -3.19 12.18
C GLU A 29 -1.08 -1.98 11.24
N ALA A 30 -0.61 -2.23 10.02
CA ALA A 30 -0.34 -1.23 9.01
C ALA A 30 -0.48 -1.82 7.61
N THR A 31 -0.64 -0.92 6.63
CA THR A 31 -0.53 -1.24 5.21
C THR A 31 0.11 -0.05 4.48
N GLY A 32 0.04 -0.02 3.16
CA GLY A 32 0.56 1.05 2.35
C GLY A 32 0.13 0.97 0.91
N VAL A 33 0.79 1.77 0.09
CA VAL A 33 0.69 1.75 -1.36
C VAL A 33 2.11 1.76 -1.90
N MET A 34 2.36 1.01 -2.97
CA MET A 34 3.67 0.83 -3.56
C MET A 34 3.62 1.06 -5.07
N MET A 35 4.62 1.75 -5.61
CA MET A 35 5.00 1.65 -7.01
C MET A 35 6.17 0.68 -7.12
N HIS A 36 6.09 -0.30 -8.00
CA HIS A 36 7.14 -1.32 -8.16
C HIS A 36 7.46 -1.57 -9.64
N LEU A 37 8.64 -2.11 -9.92
CA LEU A 37 8.98 -2.60 -11.25
C LEU A 37 8.10 -3.80 -11.60
N VAL A 38 7.62 -3.88 -12.84
CA VAL A 38 6.85 -5.04 -13.30
C VAL A 38 7.79 -6.20 -13.62
N THR A 39 7.51 -7.37 -13.05
CA THR A 39 8.18 -8.66 -13.29
C THR A 39 7.15 -9.71 -13.72
N PRO A 40 7.57 -10.88 -14.25
CA PRO A 40 6.65 -11.98 -14.54
C PRO A 40 5.88 -12.48 -13.30
N GLU A 41 6.49 -12.38 -12.12
CA GLU A 41 5.88 -12.74 -10.84
C GLU A 41 4.94 -11.61 -10.35
N LEU A 42 3.67 -11.94 -10.11
CA LEU A 42 2.62 -11.00 -9.73
C LEU A 42 2.98 -10.24 -8.44
N ASP A 43 2.96 -8.91 -8.51
CA ASP A 43 3.21 -7.97 -7.41
C ASP A 43 4.54 -8.20 -6.65
N GLU A 44 5.54 -8.85 -7.29
CA GLU A 44 6.81 -9.23 -6.66
C GLU A 44 8.03 -8.45 -7.15
N GLY A 45 7.87 -7.59 -8.15
CA GLY A 45 9.01 -6.84 -8.66
C GLY A 45 9.58 -5.81 -7.66
N PRO A 46 10.85 -5.39 -7.83
CA PRO A 46 11.50 -4.50 -6.88
C PRO A 46 10.70 -3.21 -6.60
N PRO A 47 10.48 -2.84 -5.33
CA PRO A 47 9.80 -1.60 -4.97
C PRO A 47 10.58 -0.38 -5.46
N ALA A 48 9.91 0.52 -6.20
CA ALA A 48 10.46 1.82 -6.58
C ALA A 48 10.24 2.83 -5.45
N THR A 49 8.97 3.02 -5.07
CA THR A 49 8.59 3.92 -3.98
C THR A 49 7.44 3.34 -3.20
N CYS A 50 7.30 3.69 -1.93
CA CYS A 50 6.12 3.33 -1.15
C CYS A 50 5.73 4.44 -0.19
N CYS A 51 4.49 4.38 0.29
CA CYS A 51 4.05 5.07 1.49
C CYS A 51 3.24 4.10 2.36
N THR A 52 3.44 4.15 3.67
CA THR A 52 2.70 3.29 4.61
C THR A 52 1.81 4.11 5.52
N PHE A 53 0.83 3.46 6.15
CA PHE A 53 -0.02 4.07 7.17
C PHE A 53 -0.51 2.98 8.12
N SER A 54 -0.72 3.36 9.39
CA SER A 54 -1.32 2.46 10.36
C SER A 54 -2.80 2.24 10.04
N ILE A 55 -3.26 1.00 10.23
CA ILE A 55 -4.68 0.65 10.25
C ILE A 55 -5.16 0.36 11.68
N ARG A 56 -4.45 0.92 12.68
CA ARG A 56 -4.88 1.06 14.07
C ARG A 56 -5.03 2.53 14.44
N GLY A 57 -5.52 2.79 15.64
CA GLY A 57 -5.83 4.14 16.09
C GLY A 57 -7.14 4.63 15.47
N LYS A 58 -7.52 5.88 15.78
CA LYS A 58 -8.70 6.50 15.16
C LYS A 58 -8.41 6.78 13.67
N PRO A 59 -9.34 6.47 12.74
CA PRO A 59 -10.71 5.96 12.98
C PRO A 59 -10.84 4.43 13.04
N PHE A 60 -9.78 3.68 12.74
CA PHE A 60 -9.81 2.22 12.58
C PHE A 60 -10.22 1.44 13.83
N ASP A 61 -9.85 1.88 15.04
CA ASP A 61 -10.16 1.17 16.30
C ASP A 61 -11.65 0.92 16.51
N ARG A 62 -12.51 1.82 16.01
CA ARG A 62 -13.96 1.60 16.03
C ARG A 62 -14.35 0.48 15.08
N CYS A 63 -13.85 0.53 13.85
CA CYS A 63 -14.18 -0.45 12.82
C CYS A 63 -13.65 -1.86 13.13
N TRP A 64 -12.49 -1.97 13.78
CA TRP A 64 -11.97 -3.24 14.26
C TRP A 64 -12.85 -3.86 15.35
N ARG A 65 -13.33 -3.06 16.31
CA ARG A 65 -14.26 -3.54 17.36
C ARG A 65 -15.59 -4.02 16.79
N GLU A 66 -16.08 -3.42 15.71
CA GLU A 66 -17.33 -3.83 15.05
C GLU A 66 -17.26 -5.24 14.45
N ILE A 67 -16.06 -5.82 14.29
CA ILE A 67 -15.87 -7.13 13.66
C ILE A 67 -15.20 -8.18 14.55
N GLU A 68 -14.88 -7.84 15.81
CA GLU A 68 -14.03 -8.66 16.68
C GLU A 68 -14.65 -10.02 17.06
N GLU A 69 -15.98 -10.10 17.11
CA GLU A 69 -16.75 -11.29 17.49
C GLU A 69 -17.20 -12.16 16.31
N GLN A 70 -16.81 -11.80 15.08
CA GLN A 70 -17.23 -12.49 13.86
C GLN A 70 -16.02 -13.02 13.08
N SER A 71 -16.21 -14.13 12.37
CA SER A 71 -15.20 -14.59 11.40
C SER A 71 -15.17 -13.68 10.17
N VAL A 72 -14.01 -13.59 9.51
CA VAL A 72 -13.85 -12.80 8.28
C VAL A 72 -14.78 -13.31 7.17
N GLU A 73 -15.02 -14.61 7.11
CA GLU A 73 -15.95 -15.25 6.19
C GLU A 73 -17.39 -14.78 6.41
N GLU A 74 -17.86 -14.71 7.66
CA GLU A 74 -19.19 -14.23 7.99
C GLU A 74 -19.36 -12.75 7.61
N ILE A 75 -18.36 -11.93 7.91
CA ILE A 75 -18.36 -10.50 7.57
C ILE A 75 -18.37 -10.31 6.05
N LYS A 76 -17.52 -11.05 5.33
CA LYS A 76 -17.44 -10.99 3.87
C LYS A 76 -18.75 -11.43 3.21
N LYS A 77 -19.44 -12.43 3.78
CA LYS A 77 -20.76 -12.88 3.31
C LYS A 77 -21.88 -11.88 3.62
N ALA A 78 -21.91 -11.32 4.82
CA ALA A 78 -23.00 -10.46 5.28
C ALA A 78 -22.88 -9.01 4.78
N GLN A 79 -21.66 -8.48 4.75
CA GLN A 79 -21.38 -7.07 4.49
C GLN A 79 -20.53 -6.87 3.22
N GLY A 80 -19.63 -7.81 2.90
CA GLY A 80 -18.72 -7.68 1.76
C GLY A 80 -17.96 -6.35 1.81
N GLU A 81 -17.81 -5.70 0.65
CA GLU A 81 -17.16 -4.39 0.53
C GLU A 81 -17.92 -3.27 1.26
N ASN A 82 -19.15 -3.52 1.75
CA ASN A 82 -19.90 -2.56 2.53
C ASN A 82 -19.43 -2.44 3.99
N ASN A 83 -18.60 -3.38 4.47
CA ASN A 83 -18.05 -3.35 5.81
C ASN A 83 -17.25 -2.07 6.10
N ASN A 84 -17.43 -1.51 7.30
CA ASN A 84 -16.85 -0.22 7.68
C ASN A 84 -15.31 -0.25 7.73
N LEU A 85 -14.70 -1.34 8.24
CA LEU A 85 -13.25 -1.47 8.27
C LEU A 85 -12.68 -1.55 6.86
N PHE A 86 -13.28 -2.40 6.02
CA PHE A 86 -12.92 -2.54 4.61
C PHE A 86 -12.95 -1.19 3.86
N LYS A 87 -14.08 -0.46 3.95
CA LYS A 87 -14.23 0.86 3.35
C LYS A 87 -13.21 1.86 3.88
N THR A 88 -12.94 1.84 5.17
CA THR A 88 -12.00 2.77 5.80
C THR A 88 -10.57 2.51 5.33
N ILE A 89 -10.14 1.25 5.27
CA ILE A 89 -8.84 0.87 4.70
C ILE A 89 -8.77 1.31 3.23
N ARG A 90 -9.80 1.01 2.42
CA ARG A 90 -9.81 1.41 1.00
C ARG A 90 -9.72 2.91 0.82
N ARG A 91 -10.46 3.69 1.60
CA ARG A 91 -10.44 5.16 1.54
C ARG A 91 -9.06 5.72 1.84
N HIS A 92 -8.40 5.22 2.89
CA HIS A 92 -7.06 5.68 3.28
C HIS A 92 -5.97 5.25 2.28
N GLY A 93 -6.11 4.07 1.67
CA GLY A 93 -5.25 3.61 0.59
C GLY A 93 -5.42 4.46 -0.68
N LEU A 94 -6.66 4.60 -1.17
CA LEU A 94 -6.99 5.37 -2.37
C LEU A 94 -6.54 6.83 -2.28
N ALA A 95 -6.69 7.46 -1.10
CA ALA A 95 -6.21 8.83 -0.89
C ALA A 95 -4.70 8.99 -1.17
N ARG A 96 -3.91 7.92 -1.04
CA ARG A 96 -2.46 7.90 -1.22
C ARG A 96 -2.01 7.46 -2.61
N GLU A 97 -2.87 6.82 -3.41
CA GLU A 97 -2.53 6.26 -4.72
C GLU A 97 -2.05 7.34 -5.70
N PHE A 98 -2.89 8.34 -6.00
CA PHE A 98 -2.52 9.42 -6.92
C PHE A 98 -1.34 10.27 -6.42
N PRO A 99 -1.28 10.71 -5.15
CA PRO A 99 -0.11 11.39 -4.63
C PRO A 99 1.18 10.59 -4.79
N LEU A 100 1.14 9.28 -4.51
CA LEU A 100 2.30 8.41 -4.67
C LEU A 100 2.75 8.36 -6.12
N ILE A 101 1.85 8.10 -7.08
CA ILE A 101 2.18 8.07 -8.52
C ILE A 101 2.93 9.35 -8.92
N ILE A 102 2.40 10.52 -8.57
CA ILE A 102 3.02 11.81 -8.91
C ILE A 102 4.39 11.96 -8.25
N ALA A 103 4.52 11.60 -6.97
CA ALA A 103 5.76 11.70 -6.22
C ALA A 103 6.83 10.74 -6.74
N THR A 104 6.45 9.54 -7.19
CA THR A 104 7.31 8.56 -7.86
C THR A 104 7.86 9.12 -9.17
N LEU A 105 7.00 9.67 -10.02
CA LEU A 105 7.43 10.29 -11.28
C LEU A 105 8.40 11.45 -11.04
N LYS A 106 8.13 12.29 -10.03
CA LYS A 106 9.06 13.36 -9.61
C LYS A 106 10.37 12.80 -9.07
N ALA A 107 10.35 11.70 -8.32
CA ALA A 107 11.56 11.08 -7.77
C ALA A 107 12.48 10.57 -8.88
N PHE A 108 11.93 9.89 -9.90
CA PHE A 108 12.68 9.50 -11.08
C PHE A 108 13.18 10.72 -11.88
N SER A 109 12.30 11.67 -12.19
CA SER A 109 12.66 12.86 -12.99
C SER A 109 13.76 13.72 -12.36
N ARG A 110 13.86 13.73 -11.03
CA ARG A 110 14.86 14.51 -10.28
C ARG A 110 16.11 13.70 -9.93
N GLY A 111 16.22 12.46 -10.39
CA GLY A 111 17.36 11.59 -10.06
C GLY A 111 17.46 11.22 -8.57
N ARG A 112 16.35 11.32 -7.80
CA ARG A 112 16.32 10.82 -6.41
C ARG A 112 16.39 9.29 -6.37
N ILE A 113 15.85 8.66 -7.41
CA ILE A 113 15.91 7.22 -7.66
C ILE A 113 16.13 6.96 -9.15
N GLY A 114 16.72 5.81 -9.46
CA GLY A 114 16.95 5.31 -10.81
C GLY A 114 16.72 3.81 -10.92
N ILE A 115 16.91 3.27 -12.12
CA ILE A 115 16.87 1.83 -12.38
C ILE A 115 18.21 1.43 -13.00
N ASP A 116 18.91 0.49 -12.38
CA ASP A 116 20.12 -0.14 -12.93
C ASP A 116 19.97 -1.66 -12.87
N LYS A 117 20.19 -2.33 -14.01
CA LYS A 117 20.13 -3.80 -14.15
C LYS A 117 18.90 -4.44 -13.47
N GLY A 118 17.72 -3.83 -13.66
CA GLY A 118 16.45 -4.31 -13.10
C GLY A 118 16.28 -4.10 -11.60
N LYS A 119 17.16 -3.32 -10.95
CA LYS A 119 17.08 -2.94 -9.54
C LYS A 119 16.84 -1.44 -9.41
N VAL A 120 16.19 -1.05 -8.32
CA VAL A 120 16.01 0.37 -7.98
C VAL A 120 17.23 0.84 -7.21
N VAL A 121 17.78 1.98 -7.61
CA VAL A 121 18.96 2.61 -7.01
C VAL A 121 18.62 4.03 -6.51
N ASP A 122 19.37 4.53 -5.53
CA ASP A 122 19.30 5.92 -5.08
C ASP A 122 20.10 6.88 -5.98
N ALA A 123 20.21 8.14 -5.57
CA ALA A 123 20.95 9.18 -6.28
C ALA A 123 22.46 8.91 -6.40
N ASP A 124 23.04 8.10 -5.51
CA ASP A 124 24.45 7.66 -5.56
C ASP A 124 24.63 6.41 -6.44
N GLY A 125 23.54 5.86 -7.00
CA GLY A 125 23.55 4.59 -7.74
C GLY A 125 23.61 3.36 -6.84
N LYS A 126 23.36 3.49 -5.53
CA LYS A 126 23.35 2.34 -4.61
C LYS A 126 21.99 1.65 -4.63
N PRO A 127 21.93 0.31 -4.67
CA PRO A 127 20.66 -0.42 -4.59
C PRO A 127 19.89 -0.12 -3.31
N ILE A 128 18.59 0.14 -3.43
CA ILE A 128 17.69 0.38 -2.31
C ILE A 128 16.54 -0.63 -2.32
N LYS A 129 15.95 -0.89 -1.14
CA LYS A 129 14.80 -1.78 -0.97
C LYS A 129 13.47 -1.14 -1.40
N GLY A 130 13.48 0.15 -1.71
CA GLY A 130 12.32 0.97 -2.00
C GLY A 130 12.47 2.35 -1.37
N TYR A 131 12.07 3.39 -2.09
CA TYR A 131 12.18 4.76 -1.62
C TYR A 131 10.92 5.17 -0.84
N ASN A 132 11.08 5.35 0.47
CA ASN A 132 9.97 5.65 1.35
C ASN A 132 9.56 7.12 1.22
N LEU A 133 8.33 7.35 0.77
CA LEU A 133 7.71 8.67 0.58
C LEU A 133 6.62 8.96 1.62
N THR A 134 6.48 8.15 2.68
CA THR A 134 5.39 8.25 3.66
C THR A 134 5.21 9.68 4.19
N GLU A 135 6.29 10.32 4.66
CA GLU A 135 6.21 11.69 5.17
C GLU A 135 5.85 12.74 4.11
N GLU A 136 6.26 12.55 2.85
CA GLU A 136 5.92 13.44 1.73
C GLU A 136 4.43 13.29 1.40
N ILE A 137 3.94 12.06 1.35
CA ILE A 137 2.55 11.74 1.04
C ILE A 137 1.61 12.16 2.17
N ASP A 138 1.94 11.90 3.43
CA ASP A 138 1.09 12.26 4.58
C ASP A 138 0.84 13.77 4.69
N LYS A 139 1.73 14.61 4.16
CA LYS A 139 1.52 16.06 4.06
C LYS A 139 0.46 16.45 3.02
N LEU A 140 0.20 15.59 2.04
CA LEU A 140 -0.73 15.82 0.92
C LEU A 140 -2.13 15.27 1.18
N VAL A 141 -2.28 14.28 2.07
CA VAL A 141 -3.55 13.59 2.36
C VAL A 141 -4.23 14.08 3.66
N LYS A 142 -3.95 15.32 4.07
CA LYS A 142 -4.61 15.98 5.21
C LYS A 142 -6.06 16.38 4.91
#